data_AF-A0A4S4LLD0-F1
#
_entry.id   AF-A0A4S4LLD0-F1
#
_cell.length_a   1.000
_cell.length_b   1.000
_cell.length_c   1.000
_cell.angle_alpha   90.00
_cell.angle_beta   90.00
_cell.angle_gamma   90.00
#
_symmetry.space_group_name_H-M   'P 1'
#
loop_
_entity.id
_entity.type
_entity.pdbx_description
1 polymer ?
#
loop_
_entity_poly.entity_id
_entity_poly.type
_entity_poly.pdbx_seq_one_letter_code
_entity_poly.pdbx_strand_id
1 'polypeptide(L)'
;MIDLRFTIPFFERGDFPASVSNASQEIILANPWAGRGNSAPFDQPFYLIMDVAIGGTNGWFPDGAGNKPWLNGAINAMQLFAEAQDEWYPSWPQSDEDRAMIVEADIMVFVLFRDYVKMWQLC
;
A
#
# COMPACT_ATOMS: atom_id res chain seq x y z
N MET A 1 -2.41 2.50 -25.11
CA MET A 1 -1.98 3.75 -24.44
C MET A 1 -3.11 4.19 -23.55
N ILE A 2 -2.93 4.11 -22.23
CA ILE A 2 -3.94 4.54 -21.26
C ILE A 2 -3.89 6.07 -21.16
N ASP A 3 -5.01 6.74 -21.45
CA ASP A 3 -5.20 8.19 -21.26
C ASP A 3 -6.12 8.37 -20.05
N LEU A 4 -5.52 8.54 -18.87
CA LEU A 4 -6.22 8.80 -17.62
C LEU A 4 -6.24 10.31 -17.37
N ARG A 5 -7.43 10.92 -17.51
CA ARG A 5 -7.63 12.36 -17.24
C ARG A 5 -8.27 12.55 -15.88
N PHE A 6 -7.63 13.34 -15.03
CA PHE A 6 -8.12 13.68 -13.70
C PHE A 6 -9.05 14.90 -13.77
N THR A 7 -10.28 14.76 -13.25
CA THR A 7 -11.28 15.83 -13.19
C THR A 7 -11.15 16.73 -11.95
N ILE A 8 -10.54 16.19 -10.88
CA ILE A 8 -10.22 16.90 -9.64
C ILE A 8 -8.72 16.77 -9.35
N PRO A 9 -8.08 17.73 -8.66
CA PRO A 9 -6.69 17.63 -8.25
C PRO A 9 -6.43 16.40 -7.36
N PHE A 10 -5.27 15.77 -7.51
CA PHE A 10 -4.85 14.65 -6.64
C PHE A 10 -4.88 14.99 -5.15
N PHE A 11 -4.56 16.25 -4.79
CA PHE A 11 -4.62 16.69 -3.39
C PHE A 11 -6.04 16.60 -2.82
N GLU A 12 -7.06 16.97 -3.60
CA GLU A 12 -8.47 16.86 -3.17
C GLU A 12 -8.90 15.39 -3.11
N ARG A 13 -8.45 14.57 -4.07
CA ARG A 13 -8.75 13.13 -4.09
C ARG A 13 -8.12 12.37 -2.91
N GLY A 14 -6.97 12.81 -2.43
CA GLY A 14 -6.20 12.10 -1.40
C GLY A 14 -6.79 12.16 0.01
N ASP A 15 -7.90 12.87 0.21
CA ASP A 15 -8.59 13.04 1.50
C ASP A 15 -7.62 13.37 2.65
N PHE A 16 -6.67 14.27 2.37
CA PHE A 16 -5.67 14.66 3.36
C PHE A 16 -6.33 15.47 4.48
N PRO A 17 -5.88 15.32 5.75
CA PRO A 17 -6.46 16.05 6.87
C PRO A 17 -6.21 17.57 6.71
N ALA A 18 -7.17 18.39 7.13
CA ALA A 18 -7.05 19.86 7.04
C ALA A 18 -5.89 20.43 7.87
N SER A 19 -5.46 19.70 8.89
CA SER A 19 -4.31 20.04 9.73
C SER A 19 -3.51 18.81 10.12
N VAL A 20 -2.22 19.00 10.32
CA VAL A 20 -1.29 17.99 10.84
C VAL A 20 -0.66 18.50 12.14
N SER A 21 -0.45 17.62 13.11
CA SER A 21 0.18 17.97 14.39
C SER A 21 1.63 17.50 14.42
N ASN A 22 2.55 18.41 14.76
CA ASN A 22 3.94 18.04 15.08
C ASN A 22 4.17 17.99 16.59
N ALA A 23 3.23 17.34 17.31
CA ALA A 23 3.15 17.17 18.77
C ALA A 23 3.08 18.45 19.63
N SER A 24 3.48 19.60 19.11
CA SER A 24 3.56 20.89 19.81
C SER A 24 2.71 21.99 19.16
N GLN A 25 2.38 21.84 17.88
CA GLN A 25 1.64 22.83 17.09
C GLN A 25 0.76 22.12 16.06
N GLU A 26 -0.42 22.69 15.84
CA GLU A 26 -1.30 22.36 14.72
C GLU A 26 -0.90 23.18 13.50
N ILE A 27 -0.59 22.51 12.40
CA ILE A 27 -0.15 23.11 11.14
C ILE A 27 -1.27 22.89 10.13
N ILE A 28 -1.81 23.98 9.56
CA ILE A 28 -2.78 23.89 8.47
C ILE A 28 -2.09 23.24 7.27
N LEU A 29 -2.66 22.14 6.77
CA LEU A 29 -2.12 21.43 5.63
C LEU A 29 -2.55 22.14 4.35
N ALA A 30 -1.68 23.01 3.84
CA ALA A 30 -1.90 23.65 2.54
C ALA A 30 -1.55 22.70 1.39
N ASN A 31 -2.29 22.78 0.28
CA ASN A 31 -1.98 22.05 -0.95
C ASN A 31 -0.61 22.50 -1.50
N PRO A 32 0.43 21.65 -1.50
CA PRO A 32 1.75 22.01 -2.01
C PRO A 32 1.80 22.17 -3.52
N TRP A 33 0.76 21.71 -4.24
CA TRP A 33 0.64 21.79 -5.69
C TRP A 33 -0.43 22.79 -6.12
N ALA A 34 -0.78 23.74 -5.25
CA ALA A 34 -1.69 24.83 -5.60
C ALA A 34 -1.23 25.56 -6.88
N GLY A 35 -2.13 25.72 -7.84
CA GLY A 35 -1.84 26.35 -9.13
C GLY A 35 -1.22 25.42 -10.19
N ARG A 36 -0.98 24.14 -9.88
CA ARG A 36 -0.58 23.11 -10.85
C ARG A 36 -1.81 22.42 -11.44
N GLY A 37 -1.58 21.62 -12.49
CA GLY A 37 -2.65 20.82 -13.11
C GLY A 37 -3.13 19.68 -12.20
N ASN A 38 -4.30 19.11 -12.52
CA ASN A 38 -4.94 18.08 -11.71
C ASN A 38 -4.06 16.84 -11.46
N SER A 39 -3.11 16.58 -12.37
CA SER A 39 -2.21 15.43 -12.33
C SER A 39 -0.97 15.62 -11.44
N ALA A 40 -0.72 16.83 -10.90
CA ALA A 40 0.41 17.07 -10.00
C ALA A 40 0.28 16.25 -8.70
N PRO A 41 1.37 15.66 -8.17
CA PRO A 41 2.78 15.81 -8.54
C PRO A 41 3.28 14.89 -9.66
N PHE A 42 2.42 14.06 -10.25
CA PHE A 42 2.74 13.11 -11.32
C PHE A 42 2.69 13.75 -12.72
N ASP A 43 2.73 15.09 -12.77
CA ASP A 43 2.79 15.90 -13.98
C ASP A 43 4.23 16.08 -14.52
N GLN A 44 5.18 15.30 -14.01
CA GLN A 44 6.60 15.34 -14.36
C GLN A 44 7.19 13.91 -14.43
N PRO A 45 8.37 13.70 -15.02
CA PRO A 45 9.02 12.39 -15.03
C PRO A 45 9.28 11.86 -13.62
N PHE A 46 8.90 10.62 -13.36
CA PHE A 46 9.16 9.92 -12.10
C PHE A 46 9.53 8.45 -12.36
N TYR A 47 10.14 7.82 -11.37
CA TYR A 47 10.38 6.38 -11.37
C TYR A 47 9.28 5.67 -10.61
N LEU A 48 8.81 4.55 -11.14
CA LEU A 48 7.92 3.65 -10.42
C LEU A 48 8.76 2.58 -9.73
N ILE A 49 8.63 2.49 -8.41
CA ILE A 49 9.15 1.36 -7.64
C ILE A 49 7.96 0.43 -7.37
N MET A 50 8.14 -0.84 -7.70
CA MET A 50 7.17 -1.89 -7.40
C MET A 50 7.88 -2.97 -6.59
N ASP A 51 7.27 -3.35 -5.47
CA ASP A 51 7.85 -4.30 -4.52
C ASP A 51 6.75 -5.17 -3.90
N VAL A 52 7.13 -6.37 -3.47
CA VAL A 52 6.29 -7.31 -2.73
C VAL A 52 6.82 -7.37 -1.30
N ALA A 53 6.26 -6.57 -0.41
CA ALA A 53 6.68 -6.45 0.97
C ALA A 53 5.72 -7.16 1.94
N ILE A 54 6.27 -7.81 2.97
CA ILE A 54 5.55 -8.42 4.10
C ILE A 54 6.21 -7.94 5.40
N GLY A 55 5.46 -7.87 6.51
CA GLY A 55 6.05 -7.59 7.82
C GLY A 55 6.04 -6.12 8.25
N GLY A 56 5.17 -5.29 7.66
CA GLY A 56 5.00 -3.90 8.10
C GLY A 56 4.56 -3.81 9.57
N THR A 57 5.25 -2.96 10.35
CA THR A 57 4.93 -2.61 11.75
C THR A 57 4.45 -1.17 11.92
N ASN A 58 4.29 -0.45 10.82
CA ASN A 58 3.93 0.98 10.79
C ASN A 58 2.42 1.26 11.01
N GLY A 59 1.62 0.25 11.35
CA GLY A 59 0.18 0.40 11.56
C GLY A 59 -0.67 0.34 10.29
N TRP A 60 -0.07 0.23 9.10
CA TRP A 60 -0.80 0.09 7.83
C TRP A 60 -1.66 -1.19 7.80
N PHE A 61 -1.12 -2.26 8.38
CA PHE A 61 -1.87 -3.50 8.64
C PHE A 61 -2.31 -3.50 10.11
N PRO A 62 -3.60 -3.29 10.42
CA PRO A 62 -4.08 -3.21 11.79
C PRO A 62 -3.90 -4.55 12.51
N ASP A 63 -3.59 -4.48 13.81
CA ASP A 63 -3.48 -5.67 14.64
C ASP A 63 -4.88 -6.29 14.86
N GLY A 64 -4.99 -7.62 14.80
CA GLY A 64 -6.24 -8.35 15.09
C GLY A 64 -7.26 -8.46 13.95
N ALA A 65 -7.02 -7.87 12.78
CA ALA A 65 -7.73 -8.20 11.53
C ALA A 65 -7.27 -9.59 10.97
N GLY A 66 -7.35 -9.91 9.67
CA GLY A 66 -7.10 -11.24 9.04
C GLY A 66 -5.91 -12.18 9.42
N ASN A 67 -5.80 -12.63 10.69
CA ASN A 67 -4.88 -13.64 11.30
C ASN A 67 -3.35 -13.36 11.38
N LYS A 68 -2.89 -12.37 12.19
CA LYS A 68 -1.60 -11.64 12.01
C LYS A 68 -0.72 -12.31 12.99
N PRO A 69 0.36 -12.95 12.53
CA PRO A 69 1.20 -13.59 13.50
C PRO A 69 2.02 -12.56 14.29
N TRP A 70 2.20 -11.33 13.77
CA TRP A 70 2.95 -10.27 14.44
C TRP A 70 2.09 -9.07 14.84
N LEU A 71 2.52 -8.35 15.87
CA LEU A 71 1.93 -7.08 16.31
C LEU A 71 2.81 -5.90 15.85
N ASN A 72 2.18 -4.77 15.54
CA ASN A 72 2.92 -3.57 15.12
C ASN A 72 3.91 -3.08 16.20
N GLY A 73 3.57 -3.22 17.48
CA GLY A 73 4.41 -2.80 18.60
C GLY A 73 5.43 -3.85 19.08
N ALA A 74 5.46 -5.04 18.49
CA ALA A 74 6.32 -6.13 18.98
C ALA A 74 7.78 -5.91 18.56
N ILE A 75 8.70 -5.94 19.54
CA ILE A 75 10.15 -5.90 19.27
C ILE A 75 10.65 -7.11 18.47
N ASN A 76 9.91 -8.21 18.50
CA ASN A 76 10.18 -9.47 17.84
C ASN A 76 9.19 -9.77 16.70
N ALA A 77 8.57 -8.75 16.10
CA ALA A 77 7.57 -8.92 15.03
C ALA A 77 8.05 -9.83 13.89
N MET A 78 9.30 -9.67 13.45
CA MET A 78 9.88 -10.51 12.39
C MET A 78 10.07 -11.97 12.82
N GLN A 79 10.40 -12.21 14.09
CA GLN A 79 10.50 -13.56 14.63
C GLN A 79 9.12 -14.22 14.68
N LEU A 80 8.11 -13.51 15.18
CA LEU A 80 6.74 -14.02 15.22
C LEU A 80 6.20 -14.34 13.82
N PHE A 81 6.53 -13.51 12.84
CA PHE A 81 6.22 -13.80 11.44
C PHE A 81 6.90 -15.10 10.96
N ALA A 82 8.19 -15.27 11.24
CA ALA A 82 8.93 -16.46 10.83
C ALA A 82 8.43 -17.74 11.54
N GLU A 83 8.06 -17.64 12.82
CA GLU A 83 7.52 -18.76 13.60
C GLU A 83 6.16 -19.25 13.08
N ALA A 84 5.38 -18.35 12.46
CA ALA A 84 4.10 -18.68 11.85
C ALA A 84 4.22 -19.19 10.39
N GLN A 85 5.41 -19.63 9.97
CA GLN A 85 5.65 -20.13 8.61
C GLN A 85 4.68 -21.22 8.19
N ASP A 86 4.33 -22.13 9.11
CA ASP A 86 3.39 -23.21 8.84
C ASP A 86 1.97 -22.71 8.51
N GLU A 87 1.62 -21.48 8.88
CA GLU A 87 0.32 -20.87 8.60
C GLU A 87 0.29 -20.15 7.26
N TRP A 88 1.31 -19.33 6.96
CA TRP A 88 1.33 -18.51 5.75
C TRP A 88 1.97 -19.20 4.55
N TYR A 89 2.97 -20.07 4.74
CA TYR A 89 3.67 -20.71 3.62
C TYR A 89 2.76 -21.60 2.75
N PRO A 90 1.82 -22.39 3.31
CA PRO A 90 0.89 -23.18 2.49
C PRO A 90 -0.07 -22.34 1.64
N SER A 91 -0.24 -21.05 1.97
CA SER A 91 -1.05 -20.13 1.16
C SER A 91 -0.35 -19.68 -0.12
N TRP A 92 0.96 -19.92 -0.23
CA TRP A 92 1.73 -19.51 -1.40
C TRP A 92 1.57 -20.52 -2.55
N PRO A 93 1.44 -20.04 -3.80
CA PRO A 93 1.42 -20.91 -4.97
C PRO A 93 2.67 -21.80 -5.04
N GLN A 94 2.50 -23.03 -5.55
CA GLN A 94 3.60 -23.99 -5.64
C GLN A 94 4.42 -23.85 -6.92
N SER A 95 3.85 -23.25 -7.98
CA SER A 95 4.60 -22.97 -9.20
C SER A 95 5.52 -21.75 -8.98
N ASP A 96 6.68 -21.74 -9.63
CA ASP A 96 7.59 -20.57 -9.55
C ASP A 96 7.00 -19.36 -10.28
N GLU A 97 6.24 -19.60 -11.35
CA GLU A 97 5.61 -18.57 -12.17
C GLU A 97 4.52 -17.81 -11.40
N ASP A 98 3.70 -18.51 -10.59
CA ASP A 98 2.65 -17.88 -9.79
C ASP A 98 3.18 -17.25 -8.48
N ARG A 99 4.46 -17.47 -8.13
CA ARG A 99 5.11 -16.89 -6.94
C ARG A 99 5.76 -15.52 -7.19
N ALA A 100 5.98 -15.14 -8.44
CA ALA A 100 6.67 -13.89 -8.81
C ALA A 100 5.71 -12.74 -9.10
N MET A 101 6.14 -11.48 -8.96
CA MET A 101 5.41 -10.29 -9.43
C MET A 101 5.05 -10.38 -10.92
N ILE A 102 3.78 -10.59 -11.27
CA ILE A 102 3.29 -10.61 -12.67
C ILE A 102 2.66 -9.25 -13.00
N VAL A 103 3.15 -8.60 -14.05
CA VAL A 103 2.63 -7.32 -14.55
C VAL A 103 2.03 -7.55 -15.95
N GLU A 104 0.70 -7.48 -16.05
CA GLU A 104 0.00 -7.54 -17.34
C GLU A 104 -0.42 -6.14 -17.81
N ALA A 105 -0.16 -5.81 -19.08
CA ALA A 105 -0.23 -4.44 -19.61
C ALA A 105 -1.56 -4.06 -20.29
N ASP A 106 -2.41 -5.03 -20.65
CA ASP A 106 -3.60 -4.78 -21.50
C ASP A 106 -4.89 -4.47 -20.74
N ILE A 107 -4.82 -4.48 -19.43
CA ILE A 107 -5.81 -3.90 -18.55
C ILE A 107 -4.96 -3.32 -17.43
N MET A 108 -5.26 -2.12 -16.94
CA MET A 108 -5.13 -1.91 -15.50
C MET A 108 -6.18 -2.82 -14.82
N VAL A 109 -6.04 -4.14 -14.97
CA VAL A 109 -6.14 -4.97 -13.80
C VAL A 109 -4.89 -4.47 -13.09
N PHE A 110 -4.97 -3.78 -11.96
CA PHE A 110 -5.20 -4.53 -10.73
C PHE A 110 -5.20 -6.03 -10.99
N VAL A 111 -4.09 -6.56 -11.50
CA VAL A 111 -3.70 -7.93 -11.23
C VAL A 111 -3.20 -7.82 -9.79
N LEU A 112 -4.15 -7.46 -8.90
CA LEU A 112 -4.46 -8.20 -7.72
C LEU A 112 -4.41 -9.65 -8.19
N PHE A 113 -3.19 -10.16 -8.13
CA PHE A 113 -2.81 -11.51 -8.42
C PHE A 113 -3.82 -12.42 -7.78
N ARG A 114 -4.87 -12.80 -8.51
CA ARG A 114 -5.84 -13.81 -8.12
C ARG A 114 -5.95 -13.86 -6.58
N ASP A 115 -6.34 -12.72 -5.99
CA ASP A 115 -5.95 -12.33 -4.63
C ASP A 115 -5.95 -13.51 -3.67
N TYR A 116 -4.76 -14.01 -3.35
CA TYR A 116 -4.53 -14.52 -1.99
C TYR A 116 -4.12 -13.35 -1.10
N VAL A 117 -4.90 -12.26 -1.17
CA VAL A 117 -5.22 -11.44 0.00
C VAL A 117 -6.23 -12.24 0.86
N LYS A 118 -5.78 -13.41 1.35
CA LYS A 118 -6.07 -13.76 2.74
C LYS A 118 -5.01 -13.16 3.68
N MET A 119 -4.16 -12.27 3.16
CA MET A 119 -3.40 -11.35 3.97
C MET A 119 -4.30 -10.14 4.24
N TRP A 120 -5.18 -10.25 5.25
CA TRP A 120 -5.95 -9.11 5.81
C TRP A 120 -7.01 -8.54 4.88
N GLN A 121 -8.20 -9.13 4.96
CA GLN A 121 -9.41 -8.48 4.51
C GLN A 121 -9.45 -7.05 5.07
N LEU A 122 -9.41 -6.07 4.17
CA LEU A 122 -9.78 -4.69 4.49
C LEU A 122 -11.23 -4.76 4.98
N CYS A 123 -11.47 -4.39 6.24
CA CYS A 123 -12.82 -4.13 6.73
C CYS A 123 -13.38 -2.88 6.06
#